data_AF-X1VYN5-F1
#
_entry.id   AF-X1VYN5-F1
#
_cell.length_a   1.000
_cell.length_b   1.000
_cell.length_c   1.000
_cell.angle_alpha   90.00
_cell.angle_beta   90.00
_cell.angle_gamma   90.00
#
_symmetry.space_group_name_H-M   'P 1'
#
loop_
_entity.id
_entity.type
_entity.pdbx_description
1 polymer ?
#
loop_
_entity_poly.entity_id
_entity_poly.type
_entity_poly.pdbx_seq_one_letter_code
_entity_poly.pdbx_strand_id
1 'polypeptide(L)' 'MPSLPAMLYAVLDPLTAVHTQVEAALFLAQRNRLPPSFIQTIKASAAALDGIHDTLLDIAVALDPDLAKDQD' A
#
# COMPACT_ATOMS: atom_id res chain seq x y z
N MET A 1 -11.14 -1.43 23.21
CA MET A 1 -11.24 -1.43 21.73
C MET A 1 -10.10 -0.58 21.20
N PRO A 2 -9.42 -0.97 20.11
CA PRO A 2 -8.39 -0.12 19.51
C PRO A 2 -8.99 1.22 19.08
N SER A 3 -8.21 2.30 19.19
CA SER A 3 -8.61 3.62 18.69
C SER A 3 -8.68 3.60 17.17
N LEU A 4 -9.46 4.51 16.58
CA LEU A 4 -9.56 4.61 15.10
C LEU A 4 -8.19 4.82 14.42
N PRO A 5 -7.28 5.69 14.91
CA PRO A 5 -5.92 5.80 14.38
C PRO A 5 -5.16 4.47 14.41
N ALA A 6 -5.19 3.77 15.55
CA ALA A 6 -4.52 2.48 15.70
C ALA A 6 -5.08 1.41 14.74
N MET A 7 -6.39 1.44 14.46
CA MET A 7 -7.00 0.55 13.46
C MET A 7 -6.54 0.88 12.03
N LEU A 8 -6.40 2.15 11.68
CA LEU A 8 -5.91 2.56 10.34
C LEU A 8 -4.45 2.16 10.17
N TYR A 9 -3.60 2.42 11.17
CA TYR A 9 -2.20 1.99 11.16
C TYR A 9 -2.07 0.46 11.05
N ALA A 10 -2.87 -0.29 11.79
CA ALA A 10 -2.85 -1.76 11.71
C ALA A 10 -3.22 -2.33 10.33
N VAL A 11 -3.87 -1.53 9.47
CA VAL A 11 -4.19 -1.90 8.08
C VAL A 11 -3.06 -1.53 7.12
N LEU A 12 -2.17 -0.58 7.46
CA LEU A 12 -1.03 -0.19 6.63
C LEU A 12 -0.06 -1.37 6.43
N ASP A 13 0.30 -2.09 7.48
CA ASP A 13 1.23 -3.23 7.39
C ASP A 13 0.74 -4.33 6.41
N PRO A 14 -0.51 -4.85 6.52
CA PRO A 14 -1.08 -5.74 5.51
C PRO A 14 -1.08 -5.14 4.10
N LEU A 15 -1.34 -3.84 3.96
CA LEU A 15 -1.39 -3.17 2.67
C LEU A 15 -0.01 -3.10 2.01
N THR A 16 1.04 -2.79 2.78
CA THR A 16 2.44 -2.84 2.34
C THR A 16 2.83 -4.25 1.90
N ALA A 17 2.38 -5.29 2.62
CA ALA A 17 2.62 -6.67 2.23
C ALA A 17 1.94 -7.04 0.90
N VAL A 18 0.70 -6.58 0.68
CA VAL A 18 0.00 -6.75 -0.60
C VAL A 18 0.72 -6.01 -1.72
N HIS A 19 1.15 -4.78 -1.48
CA HIS A 19 1.91 -3.98 -2.45
C HIS A 19 3.19 -4.70 -2.90
N THR A 20 3.97 -5.21 -1.95
CA THR A 20 5.17 -6.01 -2.24
C THR A 20 4.87 -7.21 -3.14
N GLN A 21 3.74 -7.89 -2.92
CA GLN A 21 3.32 -9.02 -3.76
C GLN A 21 2.91 -8.59 -5.17
N VAL A 22 2.26 -7.43 -5.32
CA VAL A 22 1.91 -6.86 -6.63
C VAL A 22 3.17 -6.46 -7.42
N GLU A 23 4.18 -5.89 -6.76
CA GLU A 23 5.47 -5.60 -7.39
C GLU A 23 6.19 -6.87 -7.83
N ALA A 24 6.18 -7.91 -7.00
CA ALA A 24 6.72 -9.22 -7.38
C ALA A 24 5.99 -9.81 -8.59
N ALA A 25 4.66 -9.69 -8.64
CA ALA A 25 3.85 -10.11 -9.78
C ALA A 25 4.19 -9.31 -11.05
N LEU A 26 4.42 -8.00 -10.93
CA LEU A 26 4.86 -7.14 -12.03
C LEU A 26 6.22 -7.58 -12.58
N PHE A 27 7.18 -7.84 -11.70
CA PHE A 27 8.49 -8.33 -12.08
C PHE A 27 8.39 -9.65 -12.85
N LEU A 28 7.61 -10.61 -12.35
CA LEU A 28 7.37 -11.88 -13.02
C LEU A 28 6.67 -11.71 -14.37
N ALA A 29 5.68 -10.83 -14.46
CA ALA A 29 4.95 -10.55 -15.70
C ALA A 29 5.87 -9.98 -16.79
N GLN A 30 6.75 -9.06 -16.43
CA GLN A 30 7.75 -8.49 -17.34
C GLN A 30 8.79 -9.54 -17.77
N ARG A 31 9.31 -10.31 -16.82
CA ARG A 31 10.29 -11.38 -17.09
C ARG A 31 9.74 -12.43 -18.06
N ASN A 32 8.47 -12.78 -17.94
CA ASN A 32 7.79 -13.77 -18.79
C ASN A 32 7.21 -13.16 -20.08
N ARG A 33 7.43 -11.86 -20.35
CA ARG A 33 6.93 -11.15 -21.53
C ARG A 33 5.41 -11.32 -21.73
N LEU A 34 4.66 -11.24 -20.63
CA LEU A 34 3.20 -11.26 -20.69
C LEU A 34 2.66 -10.09 -21.53
N PRO A 35 1.41 -10.15 -22.01
CA PRO A 35 0.83 -9.11 -22.84
C PRO A 35 0.97 -7.71 -22.20
N PRO A 36 1.30 -6.65 -22.98
CA PRO A 36 1.48 -5.31 -22.45
C PRO A 36 0.27 -4.79 -21.67
N SER A 37 -0.95 -5.13 -22.09
CA SER A 37 -2.18 -4.79 -21.37
C SER A 37 -2.23 -5.40 -19.97
N PHE A 38 -1.78 -6.65 -19.81
CA PHE A 38 -1.72 -7.31 -18.51
C PHE A 38 -0.68 -6.66 -17.59
N ILE A 39 0.51 -6.34 -18.12
CA ILE A 39 1.56 -5.61 -17.38
C ILE A 39 1.02 -4.24 -16.94
N GLN A 40 0.29 -3.54 -17.82
CA GLN A 40 -0.31 -2.25 -17.50
C GLN A 40 -1.37 -2.36 -16.40
N THR A 41 -2.19 -3.41 -16.41
CA THR A 41 -3.15 -3.67 -15.33
C THR A 41 -2.44 -3.82 -13.98
N ILE A 42 -1.37 -4.61 -13.90
CA ILE A 42 -0.62 -4.78 -12.65
C ILE A 42 -0.01 -3.45 -12.18
N LYS A 43 0.57 -2.65 -13.10
CA LYS A 43 1.08 -1.31 -12.77
C LYS A 43 -0.01 -0.39 -12.23
N ALA A 44 -1.19 -0.40 -12.84
CA ALA A 44 -2.33 0.39 -12.37
C ALA A 44 -2.79 -0.06 -10.98
N SER A 45 -2.79 -1.37 -10.71
CA SER A 45 -3.09 -1.91 -9.37
C SER A 45 -2.06 -1.49 -8.32
N ALA A 46 -0.76 -1.51 -8.64
CA ALA A 46 0.29 -1.05 -7.73
C ALA A 46 0.11 0.43 -7.37
N ALA A 47 -0.09 1.29 -8.38
CA ALA A 47 -0.33 2.72 -8.17
C ALA A 47 -1.61 3.01 -7.37
N ALA A 48 -2.66 2.19 -7.53
CA ALA A 48 -3.87 2.31 -6.72
C ALA A 48 -3.62 1.93 -5.25
N LEU A 49 -2.79 0.92 -4.99
CA LEU A 49 -2.40 0.53 -3.63
C LEU A 49 -1.57 1.62 -2.95
N ASP A 50 -0.62 2.23 -3.67
CA ASP A 50 0.14 3.39 -3.18
C ASP A 50 -0.79 4.52 -2.72
N GLY A 51 -1.73 4.91 -3.59
CA GLY A 51 -2.68 5.99 -3.26
C GLY A 51 -3.58 5.66 -2.06
N ILE A 52 -3.99 4.40 -1.89
CA ILE A 52 -4.76 3.97 -0.71
C ILE A 52 -3.88 4.03 0.55
N HIS A 53 -2.64 3.55 0.47
CA HIS A 53 -1.71 3.57 1.60
C HIS A 53 -1.46 5.00 2.07
N ASP A 54 -1.12 5.91 1.16
CA ASP A 54 -0.87 7.31 1.47
C ASP A 54 -2.10 7.98 2.08
N THR A 55 -3.29 7.73 1.53
CA THR A 55 -4.54 8.28 2.08
C THR A 55 -4.82 7.77 3.49
N LEU A 56 -4.62 6.48 3.76
CA LEU A 56 -4.85 5.91 5.08
C LEU A 56 -3.83 6.43 6.10
N LEU A 57 -2.57 6.59 5.70
CA LEU A 57 -1.53 7.17 6.52
C LEU A 57 -1.85 8.64 6.86
N ASP A 58 -2.22 9.44 5.86
CA ASP A 58 -2.62 10.84 6.05
C ASP A 58 -3.78 10.97 7.04
N ILE A 59 -4.81 10.13 6.91
CA ILE A 59 -5.96 10.11 7.84
C ILE A 59 -5.47 9.71 9.24
N ALA A 60 -4.61 8.70 9.35
CA ALA A 60 -4.13 8.24 10.65
C ALA A 60 -3.30 9.31 11.37
N VAL A 61 -2.42 10.02 10.66
CA VAL A 61 -1.64 11.15 11.17
C VAL A 61 -2.54 12.34 11.52
N ALA A 62 -3.55 12.65 10.71
CA ALA A 62 -4.49 13.73 11.00
C ALA A 62 -5.33 13.47 12.27
N LEU A 63 -5.66 12.20 12.54
CA LEU A 63 -6.41 11.80 13.74
C LEU A 63 -5.51 11.65 14.98
N ASP A 64 -4.22 11.35 14.81
CA ASP A 64 -3.24 11.25 15.89
C ASP A 64 -1.84 11.74 15.43
N PRO A 65 -1.54 13.04 15.60
CA PRO A 65 -0.29 13.64 15.14
C PRO A 65 0.94 13.18 15.92
N ASP A 66 0.77 12.67 17.14
CA ASP A 66 1.87 12.19 17.97
C ASP A 66 2.29 10.77 17.57
N LEU A 67 1.38 10.00 16.96
CA LEU A 67 1.65 8.66 16.42
C LEU A 67 2.69 8.65 15.28
N ALA A 68 2.89 9.78 14.60
CA ALA A 68 3.93 9.94 13.58
C ALA A 68 5.36 10.05 14.17
N LYS A 69 5.50 10.38 15.47
CA LYS A 69 6.80 10.60 16.13
C LYS A 69 7.43 9.32 16.68
N ASP A 70 6.64 8.27 16.85
CA ASP A 70 7.10 6.98 17.38
C ASP A 70 7.75 6.08 16.28
N GLN A 71 7.97 6.62 15.08
CA GLN A 71 8.50 5.89 13.92
C GLN A 71 9.96 6.25 13.56
N ASP A 72 10.60 7.18 14.27
CA ASP A 72 12.05 7.47 14.19
C ASP A 72 12.87 6.59 15.15
#